data_AF-A0A3C0W8Y0-F1
#
_entry.id   AF-A0A3C0W8Y0-F1
#
_cell.length_a   1.000
_cell.length_b   1.000
_cell.length_c   1.000
_cell.angle_alpha   90.00
_cell.angle_beta   90.00
_cell.angle_gamma   90.00
#
_symmetry.space_group_name_H-M   'P 1'
#
loop_
_entity.id
_entity.type
_entity.pdbx_description
1 polymer ?
#
loop_
_entity_poly.entity_id
_entity_poly.type
_entity_poly.pdbx_seq_one_letter_code
_entity_poly.pdbx_strand_id
1 'polypeptide(L)'
;RRPGAASRKPSASYIRFDADEIGDRNGGEPLGYMVENRRLRSALAELVNAQGLEVRAPAAVADVAVGPGRATVTLKDGSTLSAPLVIGAEGRNSTVRRAAGIDVFGWTYQQSGVVCTVRMEKPHGNVAHEYFLPDGPFAILPLTENRANLVWTESTRRGEA
;
A
#
# COMPACT_ATOMS: atom_id res chain seq x y z
N ARG A 1 30.41 -6.73 3.80
CA ARG A 1 29.52 -7.52 4.71
C ARG A 1 28.19 -7.69 3.98
N ARG A 2 27.69 -8.92 3.82
CA ARG A 2 26.39 -9.15 3.16
C ARG A 2 25.26 -8.69 4.09
N PRO A 3 24.18 -8.04 3.60
CA PRO A 3 22.95 -7.90 4.37
C PRO A 3 22.52 -9.29 4.87
N GLY A 4 22.14 -9.42 6.14
CA GLY A 4 21.79 -10.72 6.73
C GLY A 4 22.97 -11.60 7.17
N ALA A 5 24.22 -11.12 7.23
CA ALA A 5 25.37 -11.94 7.66
C ALA A 5 25.29 -12.48 9.12
N ALA A 6 24.29 -12.06 9.89
CA ALA A 6 24.02 -12.52 11.26
C ALA A 6 22.71 -13.33 11.40
N SER A 7 22.03 -13.68 10.30
CA SER A 7 20.80 -14.48 10.34
C SER A 7 21.08 -15.95 10.02
N ARG A 8 20.14 -16.83 10.41
CA ARG A 8 20.15 -18.26 10.01
C ARG A 8 20.20 -18.37 8.47
N LYS A 9 20.66 -19.50 7.95
CA LYS A 9 20.70 -19.73 6.49
C LYS A 9 19.30 -19.46 5.88
N PRO A 10 19.22 -18.71 4.77
CA PRO A 10 17.99 -18.55 4.00
C PRO A 10 17.40 -19.90 3.62
N SER A 11 16.09 -19.95 3.41
CA SER A 11 15.48 -21.10 2.75
C SER A 11 16.07 -21.27 1.34
N ALA A 12 16.18 -22.52 0.89
CA ALA A 12 16.45 -22.78 -0.53
C ALA A 12 15.23 -22.43 -1.42
N SER A 13 14.06 -22.27 -0.82
CA SER A 13 12.83 -21.90 -1.51
C SER A 13 12.77 -20.39 -1.75
N TYR A 14 12.40 -20.02 -2.97
CA TYR A 14 12.05 -18.67 -3.38
C TYR A 14 10.90 -18.76 -4.39
N ILE A 15 10.16 -17.67 -4.55
CA ILE A 15 9.12 -17.56 -5.58
C ILE A 15 9.62 -16.61 -6.67
N ARG A 16 9.46 -17.05 -7.91
CA ARG A 16 9.62 -16.24 -9.10
C ARG A 16 8.22 -15.91 -9.61
N PHE A 17 8.01 -14.65 -9.95
CA PHE A 17 6.77 -14.16 -10.53
C PHE A 17 7.09 -13.71 -11.95
N ASP A 18 6.95 -14.64 -12.89
CA ASP A 18 7.17 -14.42 -14.31
C ASP A 18 5.85 -14.45 -15.08
N ALA A 19 5.70 -13.54 -16.05
CA ALA A 19 4.53 -13.54 -16.93
C ALA A 19 4.47 -14.81 -17.78
N ASP A 20 5.62 -15.38 -18.13
CA ASP A 20 5.72 -16.60 -18.92
C ASP A 20 5.20 -17.85 -18.18
N GLU A 21 4.99 -17.77 -16.86
CA GLU A 21 4.49 -18.88 -16.03
C GLU A 21 2.95 -18.97 -15.99
N ILE A 22 2.21 -18.04 -16.60
CA ILE A 22 0.75 -18.08 -16.67
C ILE A 22 0.32 -18.94 -17.86
N GLY A 23 -0.22 -20.13 -17.58
CA GLY A 23 -0.79 -21.01 -18.60
C GLY A 23 -1.89 -20.36 -19.44
N ASP A 24 -1.86 -20.63 -20.75
CA ASP A 24 -2.85 -20.32 -21.80
C ASP A 24 -3.23 -18.85 -22.04
N ARG A 25 -2.61 -17.88 -21.34
CA ARG A 25 -2.81 -16.44 -21.62
C ARG A 25 -1.85 -15.93 -22.69
N ASN A 26 -2.17 -16.29 -23.93
CA ASN A 26 -1.50 -15.87 -25.15
C ASN A 26 -1.43 -14.33 -25.30
N GLY A 27 -0.22 -13.76 -25.43
CA GLY A 27 -0.05 -12.40 -25.98
C GLY A 27 0.97 -11.44 -25.34
N GLY A 28 1.79 -11.88 -24.37
CA GLY A 28 2.75 -10.99 -23.70
C GLY A 28 2.10 -10.06 -22.66
N GLU A 29 0.95 -10.45 -22.12
CA GLU A 29 0.31 -9.77 -21.00
C GLU A 29 1.18 -9.94 -19.73
N PRO A 30 1.48 -8.86 -18.98
CA PRO A 30 2.27 -8.98 -17.77
C PRO A 30 1.45 -9.62 -16.63
N LEU A 31 2.13 -10.36 -15.75
CA LEU A 31 1.55 -10.91 -14.52
C LEU A 31 0.98 -9.82 -13.59
N GLY A 32 1.59 -8.64 -13.60
CA GLY A 32 1.13 -7.50 -12.82
C GLY A 32 1.92 -6.24 -13.18
N TYR A 33 1.36 -5.08 -12.82
CA TYR A 33 2.00 -3.78 -13.04
C TYR A 33 2.49 -3.20 -11.72
N MET A 34 3.77 -2.87 -11.67
CA MET A 34 4.32 -2.06 -10.59
C MET A 34 4.09 -0.58 -10.88
N VAL A 35 3.23 0.05 -10.08
CA VAL A 35 2.87 1.46 -10.22
C VAL A 35 3.18 2.19 -8.93
N GLU A 36 3.87 3.32 -9.03
CA GLU A 36 4.09 4.20 -7.88
C GLU A 36 2.75 4.80 -7.42
N ASN A 37 2.43 4.67 -6.12
CA ASN A 37 1.17 5.18 -5.56
C ASN A 37 0.88 6.65 -5.90
N ARG A 38 1.91 7.50 -6.02
CA ARG A 38 1.74 8.92 -6.41
C ARG A 38 1.13 9.08 -7.81
N ARG A 39 1.50 8.22 -8.76
CA ARG A 39 0.99 8.28 -10.13
C ARG A 39 -0.46 7.85 -10.18
N LEU A 40 -0.79 6.76 -9.49
CA LEU A 40 -2.18 6.30 -9.35
C LEU A 40 -3.05 7.38 -8.68
N ARG A 41 -2.57 8.01 -7.60
CA ARG A 41 -3.30 9.09 -6.93
C ARG A 41 -3.49 10.33 -7.81
N SER A 42 -2.48 10.71 -8.60
CA SER A 42 -2.61 11.82 -9.57
C SER A 42 -3.67 11.52 -10.61
N ALA A 43 -3.62 10.35 -11.24
CA ALA A 43 -4.59 9.94 -12.25
C ALA A 43 -6.02 9.90 -11.69
N LEU A 44 -6.20 9.38 -10.47
CA LEU A 44 -7.51 9.40 -9.80
C LEU A 44 -7.99 10.82 -9.51
N ALA A 45 -7.11 11.72 -9.07
CA ALA A 45 -7.46 13.11 -8.81
C ALA A 45 -7.88 13.84 -10.10
N GLU A 46 -7.18 13.60 -11.20
CA GLU A 46 -7.55 14.12 -12.53
C GLU A 46 -8.95 13.67 -12.95
N LEU A 47 -9.27 12.38 -12.76
CA LEU A 47 -10.60 11.84 -13.06
C LEU A 47 -11.69 12.45 -12.17
N VAL A 48 -11.44 12.60 -10.87
CA VAL A 48 -12.38 13.24 -9.93
C VAL A 48 -12.71 14.67 -10.38
N ASN A 49 -11.69 15.43 -10.79
CA ASN A 49 -11.87 16.79 -11.31
C ASN A 49 -12.62 16.80 -12.65
N ALA A 50 -12.28 15.89 -13.57
CA ALA A 50 -12.93 15.80 -14.88
C ALA A 50 -14.42 15.43 -14.77
N GLN A 51 -14.82 14.69 -13.73
CA GLN A 51 -16.21 14.35 -13.44
C GLN A 51 -16.97 15.48 -12.72
N GLY A 52 -16.31 16.60 -12.39
CA GLY A 52 -16.95 17.74 -11.72
C GLY A 52 -17.39 17.44 -10.29
N LEU A 53 -16.77 16.45 -9.63
CA LEU A 53 -17.06 16.14 -8.23
C LEU A 53 -16.57 17.27 -7.33
N GLU A 54 -17.38 17.62 -6.31
CA GLU A 54 -16.97 18.62 -5.34
C GLU A 54 -15.85 18.08 -4.44
N VAL A 55 -14.68 18.72 -4.50
CA VAL A 55 -13.53 18.39 -3.66
C VAL A 55 -13.28 19.53 -2.68
N ARG A 56 -13.35 19.24 -1.38
CA ARG A 56 -13.01 20.18 -0.31
C ARG A 56 -11.64 19.83 0.27
N ALA A 57 -10.65 20.68 0.05
CA ALA A 57 -9.30 20.50 0.57
C ALA A 57 -8.67 21.85 0.95
N PRO A 58 -8.15 22.03 2.18
CA PRO A 58 -8.20 21.08 3.30
C PRO A 58 -9.62 20.99 3.90
N ALA A 59 -10.06 19.78 4.24
CA ALA A 59 -11.34 19.56 4.94
C ALA A 59 -11.24 18.30 5.82
N ALA A 60 -10.61 18.43 6.98
CA ALA A 60 -10.48 17.32 7.91
C ALA A 60 -11.80 17.11 8.69
N VAL A 61 -12.26 15.87 8.77
CA VAL A 61 -13.42 15.48 9.58
C VAL A 61 -13.05 15.55 11.07
N ALA A 62 -13.85 16.26 11.85
CA ALA A 62 -13.76 16.34 13.30
C ALA A 62 -14.69 15.32 13.96
N ASP A 63 -15.93 15.22 13.48
CA ASP A 63 -16.96 14.33 14.04
C ASP A 63 -18.01 13.93 12.98
N VAL A 64 -18.73 12.83 13.25
CA VAL A 64 -19.86 12.37 12.43
C VAL A 64 -21.01 11.94 13.33
N ALA A 65 -22.18 12.54 13.15
CA ALA A 65 -23.42 12.14 13.81
C ALA A 65 -24.34 11.43 12.80
N VAL A 66 -24.74 10.19 13.10
CA VAL A 66 -25.67 9.41 12.27
C VAL A 66 -27.07 9.51 12.86
N GLY A 67 -28.03 10.01 12.08
CA GLY A 67 -29.43 10.08 12.44
C GLY A 67 -30.33 9.29 11.46
N PRO A 68 -31.65 9.28 11.68
CA PRO A 68 -32.59 8.64 10.76
C PRO A 68 -32.51 9.26 9.35
N GLY A 69 -32.05 8.47 8.38
CA GLY A 69 -32.03 8.85 6.95
C GLY A 69 -30.94 9.83 6.53
N ARG A 70 -30.16 10.41 7.46
CA ARG A 70 -29.05 11.32 7.16
C ARG A 70 -27.95 11.24 8.20
N ALA A 71 -26.72 11.50 7.79
CA ALA A 71 -25.60 11.77 8.66
C ALA A 71 -25.15 13.24 8.51
N THR A 72 -24.60 13.78 9.58
CA THR A 72 -24.00 15.11 9.64
C THR A 72 -22.51 14.95 9.92
N VAL A 73 -21.67 15.52 9.06
CA VAL A 73 -20.21 15.53 9.20
C VAL A 73 -19.80 16.93 9.64
N THR A 74 -19.14 17.02 10.78
CA THR A 74 -18.55 18.27 11.27
C THR A 74 -17.08 18.32 10.87
N LEU A 75 -16.67 19.40 10.20
CA LEU A 75 -15.28 19.62 9.80
C LEU A 75 -14.51 20.36 10.90
N LYS A 76 -13.17 20.31 10.86
CA LYS A 76 -12.30 20.97 11.85
C LYS A 76 -12.40 22.50 11.87
N ASP A 77 -12.89 23.11 10.81
CA ASP A 77 -13.17 24.55 10.74
C ASP A 77 -14.52 24.94 11.37
N GLY A 78 -15.28 23.97 11.87
CA GLY A 78 -16.60 24.15 12.47
C GLY A 78 -17.76 24.09 11.46
N SER A 79 -17.49 24.05 10.16
CA SER A 79 -18.53 23.87 9.15
C SER A 79 -19.11 22.46 9.17
N THR A 80 -20.35 22.31 8.67
CA THR A 80 -21.05 21.03 8.65
C THR A 80 -21.52 20.67 7.24
N LEU A 81 -21.50 19.37 6.96
CA LEU A 81 -22.04 18.77 5.74
C LEU A 81 -23.10 17.75 6.14
N SER A 82 -24.14 17.58 5.33
CA SER A 82 -25.15 16.55 5.57
C SER A 82 -25.41 15.73 4.32
N ALA A 83 -25.42 14.41 4.47
CA ALA A 83 -25.63 13.47 3.38
C ALA A 83 -26.43 12.25 3.84
N PRO A 84 -27.17 11.56 2.94
CA PRO A 84 -27.83 10.30 3.28
C PRO A 84 -26.85 9.13 3.52
N LEU A 85 -25.62 9.24 3.01
CA LEU A 85 -24.56 8.25 3.17
C LEU A 85 -23.21 8.94 3.37
N VAL A 86 -22.41 8.43 4.29
CA VAL A 86 -21.01 8.84 4.51
C VAL A 86 -20.12 7.61 4.37
N ILE A 87 -19.06 7.73 3.56
CA ILE A 87 -18.09 6.65 3.32
C ILE A 87 -16.76 7.02 3.97
N GLY A 88 -16.27 6.18 4.88
CA GLY A 88 -14.95 6.34 5.50
C GLY A 88 -13.82 5.80 4.60
N ALA A 89 -13.11 6.69 3.90
CA ALA A 89 -11.97 6.35 3.04
C ALA A 89 -10.65 7.03 3.47
N GLU A 90 -10.55 7.35 4.77
CA GLU A 90 -9.51 8.17 5.39
C GLU A 90 -8.40 7.36 6.12
N GLY A 91 -8.36 6.04 5.88
CA GLY A 91 -7.30 5.15 6.35
C GLY A 91 -7.47 4.60 7.78
N ARG A 92 -6.38 4.07 8.35
CA ARG A 92 -6.38 3.27 9.59
C ARG A 92 -7.02 3.99 10.79
N ASN A 93 -6.85 5.31 10.88
CA ASN A 93 -7.33 6.14 11.97
C ASN A 93 -8.69 6.80 11.67
N SER A 94 -9.54 6.16 10.87
CA SER A 94 -10.83 6.72 10.44
C SER A 94 -11.72 7.21 11.58
N THR A 95 -12.12 8.48 11.49
CA THR A 95 -13.10 9.14 12.34
C THR A 95 -14.51 8.64 12.03
N VAL A 96 -14.86 8.48 10.74
CA VAL A 96 -16.14 7.91 10.30
C VAL A 96 -16.35 6.52 10.90
N ARG A 97 -15.35 5.64 10.84
CA ARG A 97 -15.43 4.29 11.42
C ARG A 97 -15.72 4.32 12.93
N ARG A 98 -15.01 5.18 13.67
CA ARG A 98 -15.20 5.34 15.12
C ARG A 98 -16.61 5.85 15.44
N ALA A 99 -17.09 6.86 14.70
CA ALA A 99 -18.43 7.42 14.86
C ALA A 99 -19.54 6.40 14.56
N ALA A 100 -19.29 5.46 13.64
CA ALA A 100 -20.20 4.36 13.35
C ALA A 100 -20.17 3.23 14.41
N GLY A 101 -19.33 3.32 15.44
CA GLY A 101 -19.21 2.29 16.48
C GLY A 101 -18.59 0.98 15.98
N ILE A 102 -17.79 1.03 14.90
CA ILE A 102 -17.18 -0.17 14.32
C ILE A 102 -15.81 -0.41 14.97
N ASP A 103 -15.75 -1.48 15.77
CA ASP A 103 -14.52 -1.92 16.43
C ASP A 103 -13.49 -2.47 15.45
N VAL A 104 -12.23 -2.45 15.89
CA VAL A 104 -11.10 -3.03 15.15
C VAL A 104 -10.33 -3.99 16.05
N PHE A 105 -9.98 -5.13 15.48
CA PHE A 105 -9.12 -6.12 16.12
C PHE A 105 -7.79 -6.18 15.37
N GLY A 106 -6.69 -6.25 16.09
CA GLY A 106 -5.37 -6.22 15.47
C GLY A 106 -4.29 -6.80 16.37
N TRP A 107 -3.21 -7.21 15.71
CA TRP A 107 -2.03 -7.82 16.32
C TRP A 107 -0.80 -7.10 15.77
N THR A 108 0.22 -6.96 16.61
CA THR A 108 1.54 -6.53 16.14
C THR A 108 2.30 -7.72 15.60
N TYR A 109 2.92 -7.57 14.43
CA TYR A 109 3.79 -8.60 13.85
C TYR A 109 5.19 -8.61 14.46
N GLN A 110 5.54 -7.61 15.30
CA GLN A 110 6.91 -7.44 15.85
C GLN A 110 7.98 -7.39 14.74
N GLN A 111 7.56 -6.94 13.56
CA GLN A 111 8.36 -6.81 12.35
C GLN A 111 8.14 -5.42 11.76
N SER A 112 9.17 -4.90 11.10
CA SER A 112 9.13 -3.67 10.32
C SER A 112 9.45 -3.98 8.85
N GLY A 113 8.76 -3.29 7.95
CA GLY A 113 9.04 -3.35 6.51
C GLY A 113 9.97 -2.22 6.10
N VAL A 114 11.16 -2.56 5.63
CA VAL A 114 12.10 -1.63 5.01
C VAL A 114 11.81 -1.59 3.52
N VAL A 115 11.52 -0.40 3.00
CA VAL A 115 11.24 -0.18 1.58
C VAL A 115 12.23 0.80 0.98
N CYS A 116 12.78 0.49 -0.19
CA CYS A 116 13.62 1.42 -0.92
C CYS A 116 13.58 1.15 -2.41
N THR A 117 13.93 2.16 -3.21
CA THR A 117 14.09 2.01 -4.66
C THR A 117 15.58 2.06 -4.99
N VAL A 118 16.05 1.04 -5.70
CA VAL A 118 17.46 0.90 -6.08
C VAL A 118 17.59 0.82 -7.60
N ARG A 119 18.76 1.19 -8.13
CA ARG A 119 19.14 0.88 -9.51
C ARG A 119 19.90 -0.44 -9.49
N MET A 120 19.49 -1.38 -10.34
CA MET A 120 20.10 -2.70 -10.40
C MET A 120 21.36 -2.67 -11.26
N GLU A 121 22.41 -3.36 -10.82
CA GLU A 121 23.63 -3.56 -11.63
C GLU A 121 23.36 -4.46 -12.84
N LYS A 122 22.56 -5.52 -12.63
CA LYS A 122 22.16 -6.47 -13.66
C LYS A 122 20.70 -6.23 -14.09
N PRO A 123 20.32 -6.58 -15.33
CA PRO A 123 18.94 -6.57 -15.75
C PRO A 123 18.09 -7.47 -14.85
N HIS A 124 16.98 -6.95 -14.31
CA HIS A 124 16.02 -7.76 -13.53
C HIS A 124 15.05 -8.56 -14.42
N GLY A 125 15.08 -8.36 -15.75
CA GLY A 125 14.29 -9.15 -16.71
C GLY A 125 12.77 -9.00 -16.58
N ASN A 126 12.30 -7.94 -15.92
CA ASN A 126 10.89 -7.75 -15.54
C ASN A 126 10.30 -8.87 -14.66
N VAL A 127 11.15 -9.60 -13.93
CA VAL A 127 10.71 -10.69 -13.06
C VAL A 127 10.75 -10.24 -11.60
N ALA A 128 9.64 -10.37 -10.88
CA ALA A 128 9.63 -10.17 -9.44
C ALA A 128 10.13 -11.42 -8.72
N HIS A 129 10.97 -11.21 -7.71
CA HIS A 129 11.55 -12.27 -6.91
C HIS A 129 11.18 -12.09 -5.45
N GLU A 130 10.82 -13.17 -4.76
CA GLU A 130 10.60 -13.17 -3.32
C GLU A 130 11.39 -14.29 -2.65
N TYR A 131 12.29 -13.91 -1.74
CA TYR A 131 13.09 -14.81 -0.94
C TYR A 131 12.54 -14.91 0.48
N PHE A 132 12.40 -16.12 1.00
CA PHE A 132 11.98 -16.34 2.38
C PHE A 132 13.20 -16.42 3.31
N LEU A 133 13.49 -15.30 3.98
CA LEU A 133 14.55 -15.21 4.99
C LEU A 133 14.00 -15.54 6.38
N PRO A 134 14.85 -15.90 7.36
CA PRO A 134 14.39 -16.26 8.70
C PRO A 134 13.56 -15.17 9.40
N ASP A 135 13.90 -13.91 9.17
CA ASP A 135 13.25 -12.75 9.80
C ASP A 135 12.04 -12.24 9.00
N GLY A 136 11.77 -12.82 7.83
CA GLY A 136 10.66 -12.46 6.95
C GLY A 136 11.04 -12.46 5.46
N PRO A 137 10.08 -12.18 4.57
CA PRO A 137 10.33 -12.13 3.14
C PRO A 137 11.23 -10.94 2.73
N PHE A 138 11.97 -11.15 1.64
CA PHE A 138 12.71 -10.12 0.93
C PHE A 138 12.31 -10.16 -0.55
N ALA A 139 11.58 -9.16 -1.00
CA ALA A 139 11.08 -9.05 -2.36
C ALA A 139 11.85 -8.01 -3.17
N ILE A 140 12.11 -8.33 -4.44
CA ILE A 140 12.68 -7.46 -5.45
C ILE A 140 11.61 -7.29 -6.53
N LEU A 141 11.02 -6.09 -6.59
CA LEU A 141 9.91 -5.78 -7.49
C LEU A 141 10.40 -4.89 -8.65
N PRO A 142 10.32 -5.34 -9.90
CA PRO A 142 10.89 -4.62 -11.04
C PRO A 142 10.16 -3.31 -11.32
N LEU A 143 10.92 -2.28 -11.65
CA LEU A 143 10.46 -0.96 -12.10
C LEU A 143 11.13 -0.60 -13.42
N THR A 144 10.63 0.45 -14.07
CA THR A 144 11.25 0.99 -15.28
C THR A 144 12.68 1.47 -15.03
N GLU A 145 13.48 1.51 -16.11
CA GLU A 145 14.87 1.99 -16.11
C GLU A 145 15.85 1.11 -15.30
N ASN A 146 15.61 -0.20 -15.32
CA ASN A 146 16.36 -1.20 -14.55
C ASN A 146 16.45 -0.87 -13.05
N ARG A 147 15.36 -0.36 -12.49
CA ARG A 147 15.21 -0.10 -11.06
C ARG A 147 14.41 -1.23 -10.43
N ALA A 148 14.53 -1.36 -9.11
CA ALA A 148 13.67 -2.24 -8.35
C ALA A 148 13.21 -1.55 -7.07
N ASN A 149 11.97 -1.85 -6.66
CA ASN A 149 11.52 -1.59 -5.30
C ASN A 149 11.85 -2.83 -4.44
N LEU A 150 12.59 -2.62 -3.37
CA LEU A 150 12.88 -3.66 -2.39
C LEU A 150 11.84 -3.56 -1.27
N VAL A 151 11.26 -4.70 -0.91
CA VAL A 151 10.41 -4.84 0.27
C VAL A 151 11.05 -5.89 1.17
N TRP A 152 11.57 -5.45 2.31
CA TRP A 152 12.33 -6.30 3.21
C TRP A 152 11.70 -6.29 4.59
N THR A 153 11.21 -7.45 5.00
CA THR A 153 10.72 -7.65 6.37
C THR A 153 11.87 -8.02 7.29
N GLU A 154 11.94 -7.34 8.42
CA GLU A 154 12.97 -7.52 9.44
C GLU A 154 12.35 -7.35 10.84
N SER A 155 13.00 -7.86 11.87
CA SER A 155 12.59 -7.58 13.26
C SER A 155 12.52 -6.07 13.52
N THR A 156 11.50 -5.60 14.26
CA THR A 156 11.30 -4.16 14.50
C THR A 156 12.56 -3.48 15.04
N ARG A 157 13.24 -4.12 15.99
CA ARG A 157 14.50 -3.62 16.57
C ARG A 157 15.59 -3.34 15.53
N ARG A 158 15.69 -4.16 14.48
CA ARG A 158 16.74 -4.02 13.45
C ARG A 158 16.31 -3.10 12.31
N GLY A 159 15.02 -3.10 11.96
CA GLY A 159 14.49 -2.23 10.90
C GLY A 159 14.46 -0.74 11.28
N GLU A 160 14.46 -0.43 12.58
CA GLU A 160 14.38 0.95 13.11
C GLU A 160 15.71 1.49 13.65
N ALA A 161 16.80 0.71 13.57
CA ALA A 161 18.14 1.10 13.99
C ALA A 161 18.86 1.94 12.91
#